data_AF-A0A972X1P6-F1
#
_entry.id   AF-A0A972X1P6-F1
#
_cell.length_a   1.000
_cell.length_b   1.000
_cell.length_c   1.000
_cell.angle_alpha   90.00
_cell.angle_beta   90.00
_cell.angle_gamma   90.00
#
_symmetry.space_group_name_H-M   'P 1'
#
loop_
_entity.id
_entity.type
_entity.pdbx_description
1 polymer ?
#
loop_
_entity_poly.entity_id
_entity_poly.type
_entity_poly.pdbx_seq_one_letter_code
_entity_poly.pdbx_strand_id
1 'polypeptide(L)'
;MIKMINQKLKLGITKEGRSRFFLWAVLISIYLFEMLFIFKPFSAHYLSMGDAMVYPVAEDFFYKSLHLFPFPHLSLYTNDILYPFGLDFIAHGWSLERHYFTAILTGLLGSGPWLAWYGCFSFSVATFGALFLVRSRWGTYRGILAAILIGLFNLSALRKYPDHMNLSFVHWAALSILTDVLICSDLTKKKISISLLSFRAFLLVAGVGLDVSIIAGFGLTSFTVMLGCGGYHGFNKIRDRTKKRGVGFWNLSEVKAEFSQYQCTACGFWVFLWALLTVSCIWAFVPILATVVMKYKGLFSDEGNWWANPLRLMVPWLPIINPNTQWLKYLFLDKPEMPGNMSPGWTLSIPGLLAIWVVYKNKLKAFYPLIILFFILAGTQPDIFPIIKLFPWMRAVRVSGRFSLVFPAIFIGLFLVPEITELVLIRLQRWQPNIDRKRWFILWTLLFVAEGTYFFYQRPKIENLSTDQAHFFETIKNSQGEALLEWPFCISSGNGVGT
;
A
#
# COMPACT_ATOMS: atom_id res chain seq x y z
N MET A 1 -21.11 54.17 -1.26
CA MET A 1 -20.34 53.31 -2.19
C MET A 1 -19.33 52.39 -1.47
N ILE A 2 -18.53 52.87 -0.50
CA ILE A 2 -17.55 52.06 0.27
C ILE A 2 -18.21 50.97 1.17
N LYS A 3 -19.38 51.24 1.77
CA LYS A 3 -20.17 50.22 2.49
C LYS A 3 -20.73 49.12 1.55
N MET A 4 -20.96 49.44 0.28
CA MET A 4 -21.47 48.49 -0.72
C MET A 4 -20.36 47.60 -1.29
N ILE A 5 -19.13 48.12 -1.34
CA ILE A 5 -17.92 47.37 -1.71
C ILE A 5 -17.51 46.40 -0.59
N ASN A 6 -17.62 46.80 0.69
CA ASN A 6 -17.36 45.89 1.83
C ASN A 6 -18.41 44.77 1.99
N GLN A 7 -19.61 44.91 1.41
CA GLN A 7 -20.63 43.86 1.42
C GLN A 7 -20.45 42.87 0.26
N LYS A 8 -19.89 43.30 -0.87
CA LYS A 8 -19.53 42.42 -2.02
C LYS A 8 -18.15 41.78 -1.88
N LEU A 9 -17.23 42.35 -1.09
CA LEU A 9 -15.92 41.76 -0.77
C LEU A 9 -15.92 40.85 0.48
N LYS A 10 -17.05 40.72 1.18
CA LYS A 10 -17.34 39.48 1.91
C LYS A 10 -17.57 38.40 0.86
N LEU A 11 -16.48 37.92 0.26
CA LEU A 11 -16.43 36.72 -0.56
C LEU A 11 -17.40 35.72 0.07
N GLY A 12 -18.44 35.37 -0.69
CA GLY A 12 -19.52 34.47 -0.30
C GLY A 12 -19.05 33.04 -0.07
N ILE A 13 -17.97 32.87 0.67
CA ILE A 13 -17.50 31.61 1.20
C ILE A 13 -18.45 31.30 2.35
N THR A 14 -19.47 30.50 2.03
CA THR A 14 -20.34 29.86 3.00
C THR A 14 -19.49 29.22 4.11
N LYS A 15 -20.07 29.05 5.30
CA LYS A 15 -19.38 28.38 6.43
C LYS A 15 -18.78 27.02 6.00
N GLU A 16 -19.46 26.33 5.09
CA GLU A 16 -19.00 25.08 4.49
C GLU A 16 -17.83 25.24 3.49
N GLY A 17 -17.79 26.34 2.74
CA GLY A 17 -16.64 26.68 1.90
C GLY A 17 -15.36 26.90 2.72
N ARG A 18 -15.48 27.55 3.89
CA ARG A 18 -14.34 27.81 4.78
C ARG A 18 -13.79 26.53 5.40
N SER A 19 -14.67 25.63 5.85
CA SER A 19 -14.23 24.34 6.42
C SER A 19 -13.58 23.45 5.37
N ARG A 20 -14.08 23.44 4.13
CA ARG A 20 -13.43 22.72 3.02
C ARG A 20 -12.05 23.29 2.73
N PHE A 21 -11.92 24.61 2.61
CA PHE A 21 -10.62 25.26 2.36
C PHE A 21 -9.59 24.91 3.45
N PHE A 22 -9.99 24.99 4.73
CA PHE A 22 -9.11 24.64 5.84
C PHE A 22 -8.60 23.19 5.75
N LEU A 23 -9.48 22.23 5.43
CA LEU A 23 -9.07 20.84 5.29
C LEU A 23 -8.13 20.58 4.11
N TRP A 24 -8.33 21.29 2.99
CA TRP A 24 -7.39 21.27 1.88
C TRP A 24 -6.03 21.83 2.28
N ALA A 25 -6.01 22.95 3.02
CA ALA A 25 -4.77 23.52 3.52
C ALA A 25 -4.06 22.54 4.47
N VAL A 26 -4.77 21.89 5.39
CA VAL A 26 -4.20 20.86 6.27
C VAL A 26 -3.62 19.70 5.47
N LEU A 27 -4.38 19.16 4.50
CA LEU A 27 -3.92 18.06 3.65
C LEU A 27 -2.63 18.44 2.90
N ILE A 28 -2.63 19.59 2.24
CA ILE A 28 -1.48 20.08 1.46
C ILE A 28 -0.29 20.34 2.37
N SER A 29 -0.48 20.93 3.55
CA SER A 29 0.59 21.18 4.51
C SER A 29 1.25 19.89 5.00
N ILE A 30 0.48 18.87 5.38
CA ILE A 30 1.03 17.58 5.82
C ILE A 30 1.74 16.90 4.64
N TYR A 31 1.13 16.90 3.45
CA TYR A 31 1.72 16.34 2.25
C TYR A 31 3.08 16.99 1.89
N LEU A 32 3.14 18.32 1.86
CA LEU A 32 4.39 19.05 1.57
C LEU A 32 5.42 18.82 2.67
N PHE A 33 4.99 18.79 3.93
CA PHE A 33 5.87 18.48 5.05
C PHE A 33 6.51 17.10 4.90
N GLU A 34 5.74 16.05 4.62
CA GLU A 34 6.30 14.70 4.45
C GLU A 34 7.20 14.60 3.21
N MET A 35 6.82 15.24 2.10
CA MET A 35 7.67 15.33 0.91
C MET A 35 9.05 15.93 1.22
N LEU A 36 9.07 17.07 1.91
CA LEU A 36 10.31 17.80 2.16
C LEU A 36 11.15 17.17 3.27
N PHE A 37 10.53 16.62 4.31
CA PHE A 37 11.24 16.18 5.53
C PHE A 37 11.40 14.67 5.69
N ILE A 38 10.59 13.85 5.00
CA ILE A 38 10.73 12.39 4.98
C ILE A 38 11.46 11.97 3.70
N PHE A 39 10.90 12.27 2.52
CA PHE A 39 11.46 11.77 1.27
C PHE A 39 12.74 12.50 0.83
N LYS A 40 12.84 13.81 1.13
CA LYS A 40 13.98 14.67 0.79
C LYS A 40 14.41 14.54 -0.69
N PRO A 41 13.53 14.79 -1.68
CA PRO A 41 13.82 14.57 -3.10
C PRO A 41 14.98 15.42 -3.66
N PHE A 42 15.42 16.44 -2.92
CA PHE A 42 16.51 17.34 -3.28
C PHE A 42 17.84 17.03 -2.57
N SER A 43 17.91 15.99 -1.73
CA SER A 43 19.20 15.58 -1.14
C SER A 43 20.04 14.82 -2.17
N ALA A 44 21.33 15.18 -2.26
CA ALA A 44 22.20 14.76 -3.35
C ALA A 44 22.43 13.26 -3.43
N HIS A 45 22.41 12.52 -2.32
CA HIS A 45 22.74 11.09 -2.31
C HIS A 45 21.90 10.34 -1.29
N TYR A 46 21.28 9.26 -1.74
CA TYR A 46 20.51 8.34 -0.91
C TYR A 46 21.43 7.19 -0.49
N LEU A 47 21.88 7.20 0.76
CA LEU A 47 22.62 6.09 1.34
C LEU A 47 21.85 5.61 2.56
N SER A 48 21.35 4.40 2.45
CA SER A 48 20.70 3.66 3.52
C SER A 48 21.64 2.53 3.93
N MET A 49 21.70 2.15 5.19
CA MET A 49 22.66 1.12 5.62
C MET A 49 22.27 -0.30 5.14
N GLY A 50 23.25 -1.20 5.08
CA GLY A 50 23.04 -2.62 4.81
C GLY A 50 22.56 -2.92 3.38
N ASP A 51 21.64 -3.89 3.25
CA ASP A 51 21.10 -4.36 1.97
C ASP A 51 20.50 -3.24 1.10
N ALA A 52 20.03 -2.16 1.73
CA ALA A 52 19.42 -1.03 1.04
C ALA A 52 20.40 -0.24 0.15
N MET A 53 21.71 -0.38 0.38
CA MET A 53 22.73 0.20 -0.49
C MET A 53 22.65 -0.37 -1.91
N VAL A 54 22.06 -1.55 -2.10
CA VAL A 54 22.04 -2.23 -3.41
C VAL A 54 21.11 -1.50 -4.40
N TYR A 55 20.16 -0.71 -3.92
CA TYR A 55 19.12 -0.13 -4.79
C TYR A 55 19.71 0.74 -5.91
N PRO A 56 20.55 1.77 -5.63
CA PRO A 56 21.17 2.56 -6.71
C PRO A 56 21.87 1.72 -7.77
N VAL A 57 22.56 0.65 -7.35
CA VAL A 57 23.26 -0.26 -8.28
C VAL A 57 22.27 -1.08 -9.10
N ALA A 58 21.21 -1.59 -8.48
CA ALA A 58 20.14 -2.30 -9.18
C ALA A 58 19.42 -1.40 -10.20
N GLU A 59 19.25 -0.12 -9.90
CA GLU A 59 18.67 0.86 -10.83
C GLU A 59 19.57 1.11 -12.05
N ASP A 60 20.87 1.30 -11.83
CA ASP A 60 21.85 1.49 -12.91
C ASP A 60 21.97 0.22 -13.78
N PHE A 61 22.00 -0.95 -13.13
CA PHE A 61 21.95 -2.24 -13.83
C PHE A 61 20.69 -2.36 -14.71
N PHE A 62 19.51 -2.04 -14.17
CA PHE A 62 18.26 -2.14 -14.95
C PHE A 62 18.30 -1.22 -16.18
N TYR A 63 18.77 0.02 -16.01
CA TYR A 63 18.92 0.96 -17.12
C TYR A 63 19.84 0.43 -18.23
N LYS A 64 21.01 -0.11 -17.87
CA LYS A 64 21.99 -0.65 -18.84
C LYS A 64 21.55 -1.96 -19.49
N SER A 65 20.77 -2.77 -18.77
CA SER A 65 20.38 -4.12 -19.19
C SER A 65 19.02 -4.21 -19.88
N LEU A 66 18.26 -3.11 -19.94
CA LEU A 66 16.92 -3.07 -20.52
C LEU A 66 16.95 -2.96 -22.06
N HIS A 67 16.31 -3.92 -22.70
CA HIS A 67 16.06 -3.94 -24.14
C HIS A 67 14.55 -3.89 -24.39
N LEU A 68 14.09 -2.99 -25.27
CA LEU A 68 12.66 -2.79 -25.53
C LEU A 68 12.12 -3.59 -26.73
N PHE A 69 13.00 -4.06 -27.62
CA PHE A 69 12.64 -4.73 -28.88
C PHE A 69 13.17 -6.17 -28.94
N PRO A 70 12.40 -7.13 -29.48
CA PRO A 70 11.01 -7.00 -29.97
C PRO A 70 9.96 -6.91 -28.84
N PHE A 71 10.34 -7.22 -27.61
CA PHE A 71 9.56 -7.01 -26.39
C PHE A 71 10.51 -6.66 -25.23
N PRO A 72 10.01 -6.01 -24.16
CA PRO A 72 10.85 -5.66 -23.00
C PRO A 72 11.51 -6.89 -22.37
N HIS A 73 12.84 -6.88 -22.25
CA HIS A 73 13.59 -7.95 -21.61
C HIS A 73 14.89 -7.42 -20.98
N LEU A 74 15.48 -8.22 -20.09
CA LEU A 74 16.71 -7.87 -19.36
C LEU A 74 17.85 -8.83 -19.67
N SER A 75 19.05 -8.28 -19.87
CA SER A 75 20.31 -9.00 -19.75
C SER A 75 20.64 -9.20 -18.26
N LEU A 76 20.31 -10.37 -17.71
CA LEU A 76 20.39 -10.60 -16.25
C LEU A 76 21.81 -10.77 -15.67
N TYR A 77 22.83 -10.93 -16.51
CA TYR A 77 24.22 -11.12 -16.06
C TYR A 77 24.98 -9.80 -16.15
N THR A 78 25.79 -9.48 -15.12
CA THR A 78 26.74 -8.37 -15.15
C THR A 78 28.05 -8.75 -14.48
N ASN A 79 29.14 -8.14 -14.93
CA ASN A 79 30.47 -8.21 -14.33
C ASN A 79 30.82 -6.98 -13.49
N ASP A 80 29.89 -6.02 -13.37
CA ASP A 80 30.07 -4.80 -12.60
C ASP A 80 30.09 -5.06 -11.09
N ILE A 81 29.60 -6.24 -10.66
CA ILE A 81 29.53 -6.69 -9.27
C ILE A 81 30.13 -8.09 -9.18
N LEU A 82 30.87 -8.36 -8.11
CA LEU A 82 31.61 -9.62 -7.90
C LEU A 82 32.61 -9.91 -9.02
N TYR A 83 33.31 -8.89 -9.50
CA TYR A 83 34.44 -9.06 -10.42
C TYR A 83 35.50 -10.01 -9.83
N PRO A 84 36.10 -10.93 -10.60
CA PRO A 84 35.91 -11.18 -12.04
C PRO A 84 34.81 -12.20 -12.38
N PHE A 85 34.07 -12.70 -11.40
CA PHE A 85 33.11 -13.80 -11.58
C PHE A 85 31.76 -13.33 -12.14
N GLY A 86 31.37 -12.10 -11.83
CA GLY A 86 30.07 -11.54 -12.17
C GLY A 86 28.93 -12.11 -11.32
N LEU A 87 27.71 -11.63 -11.59
CA LEU A 87 26.51 -12.04 -10.88
C LEU A 87 25.30 -12.08 -11.81
N ASP A 88 24.50 -13.15 -11.69
CA ASP A 88 23.13 -13.18 -12.20
C ASP A 88 22.20 -12.42 -11.24
N PHE A 89 21.66 -11.30 -11.71
CA PHE A 89 20.70 -10.46 -10.96
C PHE A 89 19.31 -11.08 -10.78
N ILE A 90 19.13 -12.36 -11.11
CA ILE A 90 17.84 -13.08 -11.09
C ILE A 90 17.16 -12.98 -9.72
N ALA A 91 17.94 -13.15 -8.63
CA ALA A 91 17.43 -13.22 -7.26
C ALA A 91 17.21 -11.85 -6.58
N HIS A 92 17.28 -10.75 -7.34
CA HIS A 92 17.01 -9.42 -6.80
C HIS A 92 15.51 -9.20 -6.54
N GLY A 93 15.20 -8.31 -5.59
CA GLY A 93 13.83 -7.87 -5.33
C GLY A 93 13.32 -6.94 -6.44
N TRP A 94 12.62 -7.49 -7.43
CA TRP A 94 12.12 -6.74 -8.57
C TRP A 94 10.93 -5.83 -8.21
N SER A 95 11.13 -4.53 -8.43
CA SER A 95 10.09 -3.48 -8.36
C SER A 95 10.10 -2.71 -9.68
N LEU A 96 9.52 -3.32 -10.73
CA LEU A 96 9.68 -2.89 -12.12
C LEU A 96 9.24 -1.45 -12.38
N GLU A 97 8.19 -0.98 -11.75
CA GLU A 97 7.73 0.40 -11.91
C GLU A 97 8.80 1.39 -11.42
N ARG A 98 9.40 1.13 -10.26
CA ARG A 98 10.52 1.92 -9.76
C ARG A 98 11.68 1.89 -10.74
N HIS A 99 12.03 0.70 -11.22
CA HIS A 99 13.12 0.49 -12.15
C HIS A 99 12.92 1.20 -13.49
N TYR A 100 11.71 1.17 -14.05
CA TYR A 100 11.38 1.94 -15.25
C TYR A 100 11.44 3.44 -14.97
N PHE A 101 10.88 3.89 -13.83
CA PHE A 101 10.86 5.31 -13.47
C PHE A 101 12.29 5.88 -13.35
N THR A 102 13.16 5.18 -12.63
CA THR A 102 14.56 5.58 -12.45
C THR A 102 15.33 5.49 -13.76
N ALA A 103 15.16 4.42 -14.55
CA ALA A 103 15.84 4.26 -15.83
C ALA A 103 15.46 5.35 -16.84
N ILE A 104 14.18 5.73 -16.92
CA ILE A 104 13.72 6.81 -17.80
C ILE A 104 14.36 8.13 -17.39
N LEU A 105 14.35 8.47 -16.09
CA LEU A 105 14.94 9.72 -15.62
C LEU A 105 16.46 9.73 -15.78
N THR A 106 17.13 8.60 -15.52
CA THR A 106 18.57 8.46 -15.76
C THR A 106 18.91 8.64 -17.24
N GLY A 107 18.16 8.03 -18.14
CA GLY A 107 18.38 8.17 -19.59
C GLY A 107 18.14 9.58 -20.11
N LEU A 108 17.18 10.32 -19.55
CA LEU A 108 16.83 11.67 -20.00
C LEU A 108 17.65 12.78 -19.33
N LEU A 109 17.98 12.63 -18.06
CA LEU A 109 18.54 13.69 -17.21
C LEU A 109 19.89 13.33 -16.58
N GLY A 110 20.39 12.11 -16.79
CA GLY A 110 21.59 11.59 -16.14
C GLY A 110 21.36 11.14 -14.70
N SER A 111 22.43 10.91 -13.96
CA SER A 111 22.36 10.47 -12.56
C SER A 111 21.68 11.50 -11.66
N GLY A 112 20.79 11.06 -10.77
CA GLY A 112 20.09 11.92 -9.83
C GLY A 112 19.38 11.16 -8.72
N PRO A 113 18.70 11.85 -7.79
CA PRO A 113 18.04 11.25 -6.62
C PRO A 113 16.69 10.59 -7.00
N TRP A 114 16.65 9.84 -8.10
CA TRP A 114 15.43 9.33 -8.73
C TRP A 114 14.65 8.37 -7.83
N LEU A 115 15.32 7.66 -6.92
CA LEU A 115 14.67 6.82 -5.91
C LEU A 115 13.82 7.63 -4.92
N ALA A 116 14.31 8.80 -4.48
CA ALA A 116 13.55 9.70 -3.61
C ALA A 116 12.38 10.34 -4.36
N TRP A 117 12.58 10.68 -5.64
CA TRP A 117 11.51 11.16 -6.52
C TRP A 117 10.44 10.11 -6.75
N TYR A 118 10.83 8.86 -6.94
CA TYR A 118 9.88 7.75 -7.03
C TYR A 118 9.11 7.57 -5.71
N GLY A 119 9.76 7.75 -4.56
CA GLY A 119 9.08 7.77 -3.28
C GLY A 119 8.02 8.87 -3.19
N CYS A 120 8.35 10.08 -3.66
CA CYS A 120 7.39 11.17 -3.78
C CYS A 120 6.24 10.81 -4.74
N PHE A 121 6.53 10.23 -5.89
CA PHE A 121 5.51 9.78 -6.85
C PHE A 121 4.56 8.76 -6.21
N SER A 122 5.09 7.68 -5.66
CA SER A 122 4.35 6.60 -4.98
C SER A 122 3.46 7.15 -3.85
N PHE A 123 4.00 8.04 -3.03
CA PHE A 123 3.28 8.69 -1.95
C PHE A 123 2.14 9.60 -2.46
N SER A 124 2.39 10.33 -3.54
CA SER A 124 1.37 11.16 -4.21
C SER A 124 0.24 10.30 -4.75
N VAL A 125 0.55 9.20 -5.41
CA VAL A 125 -0.43 8.27 -5.97
C VAL A 125 -1.30 7.68 -4.86
N ALA A 126 -0.71 7.21 -3.76
CA ALA A 126 -1.47 6.70 -2.62
C ALA A 126 -2.42 7.76 -2.05
N THR A 127 -1.91 8.97 -1.80
CA THR A 127 -2.63 10.07 -1.16
C THR A 127 -3.79 10.58 -2.03
N PHE A 128 -3.49 10.98 -3.27
CA PHE A 128 -4.48 11.55 -4.17
C PHE A 128 -5.39 10.47 -4.77
N GLY A 129 -4.88 9.25 -4.98
CA GLY A 129 -5.70 8.11 -5.36
C GLY A 129 -6.79 7.84 -4.31
N ALA A 130 -6.42 7.76 -3.03
CA ALA A 130 -7.38 7.55 -1.96
C ALA A 130 -8.39 8.71 -1.85
N LEU A 131 -7.89 9.95 -1.99
CA LEU A 131 -8.72 11.15 -2.02
C LEU A 131 -9.81 11.08 -3.09
N PHE A 132 -9.43 10.86 -4.36
CA PHE A 132 -10.36 10.92 -5.48
C PHE A 132 -11.31 9.72 -5.50
N LEU A 133 -10.83 8.53 -5.13
CA LEU A 133 -11.66 7.34 -5.02
C LEU A 133 -12.78 7.51 -4.00
N VAL A 134 -12.45 8.00 -2.81
CA VAL A 134 -13.44 8.18 -1.75
C VAL A 134 -14.30 9.42 -1.97
N ARG A 135 -13.70 10.54 -2.43
CA ARG A 135 -14.43 11.80 -2.67
C ARG A 135 -15.56 11.61 -3.69
N SER A 136 -15.32 10.86 -4.76
CA SER A 136 -16.31 10.65 -5.82
C SER A 136 -17.59 9.95 -5.34
N ARG A 137 -17.51 9.21 -4.23
CA ARG A 137 -18.64 8.43 -3.68
C ARG A 137 -19.21 8.98 -2.39
N TRP A 138 -18.35 9.41 -1.47
CA TRP A 138 -18.75 9.76 -0.09
C TRP A 138 -18.46 11.21 0.29
N GLY A 139 -18.03 12.02 -0.69
CA GLY A 139 -17.83 13.46 -0.54
C GLY A 139 -16.43 13.87 -0.05
N THR A 140 -16.17 15.17 -0.15
CA THR A 140 -14.83 15.76 0.04
C THR A 140 -14.23 15.48 1.42
N TYR A 141 -15.01 15.56 2.49
CA TYR A 141 -14.52 15.36 3.87
C TYR A 141 -13.92 13.97 4.07
N ARG A 142 -14.66 12.92 3.68
CA ARG A 142 -14.18 11.53 3.75
C ARG A 142 -13.02 11.29 2.79
N GLY A 143 -13.03 11.94 1.63
CA GLY A 143 -11.90 11.90 0.70
C GLY A 143 -10.62 12.42 1.34
N ILE A 144 -10.66 13.59 1.98
CA ILE A 144 -9.49 14.18 2.66
C ILE A 144 -9.04 13.28 3.81
N LEU A 145 -9.97 12.74 4.62
CA LEU A 145 -9.62 11.78 5.67
C LEU A 145 -8.98 10.51 5.12
N ALA A 146 -9.46 9.97 3.99
CA ALA A 146 -8.84 8.83 3.34
C ALA A 146 -7.40 9.16 2.89
N ALA A 147 -7.20 10.32 2.28
CA ALA A 147 -5.89 10.79 1.84
C ALA A 147 -4.90 10.90 3.00
N ILE A 148 -5.33 11.54 4.11
CA ILE A 148 -4.52 11.70 5.30
C ILE A 148 -4.23 10.34 5.93
N LEU A 149 -5.21 9.48 6.15
CA LEU A 149 -5.01 8.29 6.98
C LEU A 149 -4.45 7.07 6.23
N ILE A 150 -4.74 6.94 4.93
CA ILE A 150 -4.26 5.81 4.10
C ILE A 150 -2.94 6.17 3.40
N GLY A 151 -2.81 7.42 2.95
CA GLY A 151 -1.60 7.92 2.31
C GLY A 151 -0.58 8.43 3.33
N LEU A 152 -0.87 9.58 3.93
CA LEU A 152 0.09 10.33 4.77
C LEU A 152 0.39 9.61 6.10
N PHE A 153 -0.61 9.06 6.76
CA PHE A 153 -0.48 8.47 8.10
C PHE A 153 -0.22 6.96 8.09
N ASN A 154 0.29 6.41 6.98
CA ASN A 154 0.70 5.01 6.92
C ASN A 154 2.05 4.82 7.61
N LEU A 155 2.05 4.89 8.95
CA LEU A 155 3.26 4.85 9.78
C LEU A 155 4.13 3.62 9.52
N SER A 156 3.51 2.48 9.18
CA SER A 156 4.24 1.26 8.81
C SER A 156 5.02 1.42 7.50
N ALA A 157 4.43 2.03 6.48
CA ALA A 157 5.11 2.29 5.21
C ALA A 157 6.20 3.36 5.38
N LEU A 158 5.89 4.44 6.11
CA LEU A 158 6.85 5.49 6.40
C LEU A 158 8.04 5.00 7.23
N ARG A 159 7.83 4.08 8.18
CA ARG A 159 8.92 3.54 9.03
C ARG A 159 9.90 2.69 8.24
N LYS A 160 9.41 2.03 7.19
CA LYS A 160 10.20 1.18 6.31
C LYS A 160 11.00 2.00 5.31
N TYR A 161 10.65 3.26 5.09
CA TYR A 161 11.49 4.18 4.33
C TYR A 161 12.54 4.79 5.28
N PRO A 162 13.83 4.86 4.89
CA PRO A 162 14.43 4.49 3.61
C PRO A 162 14.79 2.99 3.43
N ASP A 163 14.97 2.25 4.52
CA ASP A 163 15.69 0.97 4.52
C ASP A 163 15.06 -0.14 3.63
N HIS A 164 13.74 -0.14 3.46
CA HIS A 164 13.00 -1.10 2.65
C HIS A 164 12.13 -0.39 1.61
N MET A 165 12.76 0.33 0.68
CA MET A 165 12.06 1.04 -0.40
C MET A 165 11.05 0.17 -1.16
N ASN A 166 11.40 -1.06 -1.53
CA ASN A 166 10.49 -1.98 -2.22
C ASN A 166 9.17 -2.23 -1.48
N LEU A 167 9.21 -2.16 -0.14
CA LEU A 167 8.06 -2.41 0.72
C LEU A 167 7.37 -1.11 1.18
N SER A 168 8.05 0.03 1.06
CA SER A 168 7.50 1.33 1.47
C SER A 168 6.48 1.85 0.45
N PHE A 169 6.57 1.37 -0.79
CA PHE A 169 5.72 1.78 -1.91
C PHE A 169 4.56 0.80 -2.11
N VAL A 170 3.44 1.08 -1.44
CA VAL A 170 2.27 0.19 -1.42
C VAL A 170 1.04 0.78 -2.13
N HIS A 171 1.23 1.84 -2.90
CA HIS A 171 0.13 2.66 -3.41
C HIS A 171 -0.88 1.87 -4.25
N TRP A 172 -0.45 1.03 -5.21
CA TRP A 172 -1.40 0.22 -5.97
C TRP A 172 -2.13 -0.83 -5.12
N ALA A 173 -1.44 -1.48 -4.18
CA ALA A 173 -2.03 -2.46 -3.28
C ALA A 173 -3.06 -1.82 -2.33
N ALA A 174 -2.73 -0.66 -1.75
CA ALA A 174 -3.62 0.10 -0.88
C ALA A 174 -4.86 0.61 -1.64
N LEU A 175 -4.67 1.18 -2.84
CA LEU A 175 -5.77 1.62 -3.70
C LEU A 175 -6.62 0.43 -4.18
N SER A 176 -6.01 -0.72 -4.41
CA SER A 176 -6.68 -1.96 -4.80
C SER A 176 -7.65 -2.43 -3.70
N ILE A 177 -7.17 -2.50 -2.47
CA ILE A 177 -8.00 -2.86 -1.30
C ILE A 177 -9.07 -1.81 -1.02
N LEU A 178 -8.72 -0.52 -1.11
CA LEU A 178 -9.70 0.55 -0.96
C LEU A 178 -10.78 0.48 -2.06
N THR A 179 -10.41 0.10 -3.28
CA THR A 179 -11.36 -0.14 -4.37
C THR A 179 -12.30 -1.30 -4.04
N ASP A 180 -11.82 -2.37 -3.40
CA ASP A 180 -12.67 -3.48 -2.93
C ASP A 180 -13.71 -2.99 -1.91
N VAL A 181 -13.35 -2.08 -0.99
CA VAL A 181 -14.30 -1.43 -0.07
C VAL A 181 -15.40 -0.67 -0.84
N LEU A 182 -15.02 0.08 -1.87
CA LEU A 182 -15.99 0.81 -2.70
C LEU A 182 -16.91 -0.13 -3.48
N ILE A 183 -16.38 -1.23 -4.01
CA ILE A 183 -17.18 -2.29 -4.66
C ILE A 183 -18.17 -2.89 -3.65
N CYS A 184 -17.73 -3.25 -2.45
CA CYS A 184 -18.62 -3.74 -1.39
C CYS A 184 -19.74 -2.75 -1.06
N SER A 185 -19.42 -1.44 -0.99
CA SER A 185 -20.42 -0.37 -0.76
C SER A 185 -21.39 -0.20 -1.93
N ASP A 186 -20.93 -0.30 -3.17
CA ASP A 186 -21.79 -0.23 -4.36
C ASP A 186 -22.73 -1.46 -4.41
N LEU A 187 -22.25 -2.64 -4.02
CA LEU A 187 -23.04 -3.87 -3.94
C LEU A 187 -24.17 -3.80 -2.90
N THR A 188 -23.98 -3.16 -1.74
CA THR A 188 -25.08 -2.98 -0.77
C THR A 188 -26.20 -2.10 -1.33
N LYS A 189 -25.88 -1.24 -2.30
CA LYS A 189 -26.81 -0.37 -3.02
C LYS A 189 -27.34 -0.98 -4.32
N LYS A 190 -27.01 -2.24 -4.60
CA LYS A 190 -27.31 -2.94 -5.87
C LYS A 190 -26.81 -2.17 -7.11
N LYS A 191 -25.64 -1.54 -7.00
CA LYS A 191 -24.98 -0.86 -8.11
C LYS A 191 -23.68 -1.58 -8.45
N ILE A 192 -23.37 -1.63 -9.74
CA ILE A 192 -22.08 -2.14 -10.23
C ILE A 192 -21.49 -1.06 -11.12
N SER A 193 -20.34 -0.52 -10.72
CA SER A 193 -19.60 0.43 -11.54
C SER A 193 -18.57 -0.30 -12.39
N ILE A 194 -18.83 -0.40 -13.70
CA ILE A 194 -17.90 -1.03 -14.64
C ILE A 194 -16.58 -0.26 -14.66
N SER A 195 -16.63 1.07 -14.62
CA SER A 195 -15.43 1.90 -14.53
C SER A 195 -14.59 1.58 -13.28
N LEU A 196 -15.23 1.27 -12.14
CA LEU A 196 -14.52 0.85 -10.93
C LEU A 196 -13.92 -0.55 -11.05
N LEU A 197 -14.63 -1.48 -11.70
CA LEU A 197 -14.12 -2.84 -11.95
C LEU A 197 -12.93 -2.81 -12.93
N SER A 198 -13.00 -2.01 -13.99
CA SER A 198 -11.88 -1.80 -14.92
C SER A 198 -10.69 -1.16 -14.21
N PHE A 199 -10.92 -0.16 -13.36
CA PHE A 199 -9.87 0.41 -12.52
C PHE A 199 -9.27 -0.63 -11.56
N ARG A 200 -10.10 -1.49 -10.96
CA ARG A 200 -9.64 -2.59 -10.10
C ARG A 200 -8.74 -3.58 -10.84
N ALA A 201 -9.08 -3.90 -12.08
CA ALA A 201 -8.26 -4.75 -12.95
C ALA A 201 -6.93 -4.09 -13.29
N PHE A 202 -6.94 -2.80 -13.64
CA PHE A 202 -5.73 -2.01 -13.82
C PHE A 202 -4.83 -2.07 -12.57
N LEU A 203 -5.38 -1.83 -11.38
CA LEU A 203 -4.62 -1.85 -10.13
C LEU A 203 -3.99 -3.22 -9.81
N LEU A 204 -4.59 -4.33 -10.24
CA LEU A 204 -3.96 -5.66 -10.11
C LEU A 204 -2.69 -5.75 -10.94
N VAL A 205 -2.77 -5.33 -12.20
CA VAL A 205 -1.64 -5.38 -13.12
C VAL A 205 -0.59 -4.35 -12.73
N ALA A 206 -0.98 -3.12 -12.37
CA ALA A 206 -0.07 -2.11 -11.88
C ALA A 206 0.65 -2.56 -10.59
N GLY A 207 -0.06 -3.28 -9.70
CA GLY A 207 0.53 -3.87 -8.49
C GLY A 207 1.69 -4.83 -8.77
N VAL A 208 1.72 -5.50 -9.93
CA VAL A 208 2.84 -6.35 -10.37
C VAL A 208 4.11 -5.53 -10.65
N GLY A 209 3.97 -4.23 -10.94
CA GLY A 209 5.10 -3.31 -11.07
C GLY A 209 5.77 -2.95 -9.73
N LEU A 210 5.11 -3.21 -8.60
CA LEU A 210 5.72 -3.05 -7.27
C LEU A 210 6.55 -4.30 -6.93
N ASP A 211 6.84 -4.52 -5.65
CA ASP A 211 7.41 -5.78 -5.20
C ASP A 211 6.43 -6.94 -5.48
N VAL A 212 6.80 -7.78 -6.45
CA VAL A 212 5.99 -8.91 -6.93
C VAL A 212 5.74 -9.94 -5.84
N SER A 213 6.71 -10.11 -4.93
CA SER A 213 6.70 -11.18 -3.94
C SER A 213 5.70 -10.95 -2.80
N ILE A 214 5.47 -9.70 -2.42
CA ILE A 214 4.62 -9.35 -1.27
C ILE A 214 3.55 -8.33 -1.64
N ILE A 215 3.94 -7.19 -2.21
CA ILE A 215 3.04 -6.04 -2.36
C ILE A 215 1.98 -6.33 -3.43
N ALA A 216 2.37 -6.86 -4.58
CA ALA A 216 1.43 -7.35 -5.59
C ALA A 216 0.50 -8.43 -5.03
N GLY A 217 1.07 -9.31 -4.20
CA GLY A 217 0.37 -10.41 -3.56
C GLY A 217 -0.77 -9.97 -2.65
N PHE A 218 -0.69 -8.80 -1.99
CA PHE A 218 -1.83 -8.27 -1.22
C PHE A 218 -3.03 -7.96 -2.11
N GLY A 219 -2.81 -7.32 -3.26
CA GLY A 219 -3.86 -6.98 -4.22
C GLY A 219 -4.53 -8.23 -4.80
N LEU A 220 -3.73 -9.23 -5.16
CA LEU A 220 -4.20 -10.54 -5.66
C LEU A 220 -4.98 -11.31 -4.59
N THR A 221 -4.46 -11.36 -3.36
CA THR A 221 -5.13 -12.03 -2.24
C THR A 221 -6.49 -11.38 -1.94
N SER A 222 -6.54 -10.05 -1.89
CA SER A 222 -7.80 -9.30 -1.74
C SER A 222 -8.81 -9.65 -2.84
N PHE A 223 -8.35 -9.67 -4.09
CA PHE A 223 -9.18 -10.03 -5.24
C PHE A 223 -9.72 -11.46 -5.16
N THR A 224 -8.87 -12.43 -4.82
CA THR A 224 -9.28 -13.83 -4.69
C THR A 224 -10.28 -14.03 -3.56
N VAL A 225 -10.09 -13.38 -2.42
CA VAL A 225 -11.04 -13.42 -1.30
C VAL A 225 -12.38 -12.78 -1.70
N MET A 226 -12.34 -11.65 -2.42
CA MET A 226 -13.53 -11.00 -2.98
C MET A 226 -14.29 -11.92 -3.94
N LEU A 227 -13.60 -12.55 -4.89
CA LEU A 227 -14.19 -13.49 -5.83
C LEU A 227 -14.76 -14.72 -5.13
N GLY A 228 -14.02 -15.32 -4.19
CA GLY A 228 -14.46 -16.52 -3.47
C GLY A 228 -15.72 -16.25 -2.65
N CYS A 229 -15.74 -15.16 -1.89
CA CYS A 229 -16.90 -14.78 -1.08
C CYS A 229 -18.09 -14.35 -1.94
N GLY A 230 -17.86 -13.54 -2.99
CA GLY A 230 -18.89 -13.10 -3.92
C GLY A 230 -19.50 -14.27 -4.69
N GLY A 231 -18.64 -15.17 -5.20
CA GLY A 231 -19.02 -16.41 -5.88
C GLY A 231 -19.83 -17.33 -4.97
N TYR A 232 -19.39 -17.57 -3.73
CA TYR A 232 -20.13 -18.37 -2.75
C TYR A 232 -21.51 -17.77 -2.42
N HIS A 233 -21.58 -16.45 -2.23
CA HIS A 233 -22.85 -15.79 -1.94
C HIS A 233 -23.80 -15.82 -3.15
N GLY A 234 -23.29 -15.53 -4.34
CA GLY A 234 -24.04 -15.59 -5.59
C GLY A 234 -24.55 -17.01 -5.86
N PHE A 235 -23.69 -18.01 -5.71
CA PHE A 235 -24.02 -19.43 -5.83
C PHE A 235 -25.18 -19.83 -4.90
N ASN A 236 -25.08 -19.51 -3.61
CA ASN A 236 -26.14 -19.85 -2.65
C ASN A 236 -27.46 -19.16 -2.99
N LYS A 237 -27.42 -17.89 -3.42
CA LYS A 237 -28.62 -17.14 -3.79
C LYS A 237 -29.30 -17.72 -5.04
N ILE A 238 -28.52 -18.12 -6.04
CA ILE A 238 -29.02 -18.80 -7.23
C ILE A 238 -29.60 -20.16 -6.86
N ARG A 239 -28.88 -20.95 -6.05
CA ARG A 239 -29.34 -22.26 -5.53
C ARG A 239 -30.68 -22.17 -4.81
N ASP A 240 -30.82 -21.19 -3.93
CA ASP A 240 -32.04 -21.03 -3.14
C ASP A 240 -33.23 -20.59 -4.01
N ARG A 241 -32.98 -19.84 -5.10
CA ARG A 241 -34.02 -19.49 -6.09
C ARG A 241 -34.42 -20.68 -6.95
N THR A 242 -33.45 -21.42 -7.49
CA THR A 242 -33.71 -22.58 -8.36
C THR A 242 -34.48 -23.65 -7.60
N LYS A 243 -34.08 -23.93 -6.34
CA LYS A 243 -34.81 -24.86 -5.45
C LYS A 243 -36.25 -24.41 -5.19
N LYS A 244 -36.49 -23.12 -4.96
CA LYS A 244 -37.85 -22.58 -4.75
C LYS A 244 -38.74 -22.64 -6.00
N ARG A 245 -38.15 -22.57 -7.19
CA ARG A 245 -38.88 -22.59 -8.47
C ARG A 245 -38.94 -23.96 -9.13
N GLY A 246 -38.30 -24.99 -8.56
CA GLY A 246 -38.24 -26.34 -9.13
C GLY A 246 -37.48 -26.41 -10.45
N VAL A 247 -36.62 -25.44 -10.76
CA VAL A 247 -35.83 -25.40 -11.99
C VAL A 247 -34.41 -25.93 -11.77
N GLY A 248 -33.78 -26.41 -12.84
CA GLY A 248 -32.40 -26.88 -12.81
C GLY A 248 -31.41 -25.83 -12.28
N PHE A 249 -30.38 -26.30 -11.58
CA PHE A 249 -29.40 -25.47 -10.89
C PHE A 249 -28.67 -24.46 -11.80
N TRP A 250 -28.43 -24.84 -13.07
CA TRP A 250 -27.74 -24.03 -14.07
C TRP A 250 -28.69 -23.26 -15.00
N ASN A 251 -29.90 -22.96 -14.55
CA ASN A 251 -30.81 -22.19 -15.38
C ASN A 251 -30.27 -20.76 -15.58
N LEU A 252 -29.76 -20.49 -16.80
CA LEU A 252 -29.19 -19.21 -17.21
C LEU A 252 -30.18 -18.05 -17.02
N SER A 253 -31.49 -18.31 -17.08
CA SER A 253 -32.50 -17.27 -16.85
C SER A 253 -32.49 -16.78 -15.39
N GLU A 254 -32.23 -17.67 -14.42
CA GLU A 254 -32.15 -17.31 -12.99
C GLU A 254 -30.87 -16.54 -12.67
N VAL A 255 -29.76 -16.94 -13.30
CA VAL A 255 -28.49 -16.20 -13.23
C VAL A 255 -28.70 -14.79 -13.79
N LYS A 256 -29.25 -14.68 -15.00
CA LYS A 256 -29.54 -13.38 -15.64
C LYS A 256 -30.51 -12.54 -14.81
N ALA A 257 -31.54 -13.16 -14.22
CA ALA A 257 -32.51 -12.49 -13.36
C ALA A 257 -31.92 -12.02 -12.01
N GLU A 258 -30.86 -12.63 -11.53
CA GLU A 258 -30.10 -12.14 -10.38
C GLU A 258 -29.23 -10.94 -10.76
N PHE A 259 -28.50 -11.02 -11.86
CA PHE A 259 -27.65 -9.92 -12.32
C PHE A 259 -28.45 -8.71 -12.83
N SER A 260 -29.65 -8.90 -13.38
CA SER A 260 -30.51 -7.81 -13.84
C SER A 260 -31.01 -6.89 -12.71
N GLN A 261 -30.89 -7.32 -11.45
CA GLN A 261 -31.24 -6.48 -10.30
C GLN A 261 -30.22 -5.38 -10.02
N TYR A 262 -29.03 -5.47 -10.62
CA TYR A 262 -27.96 -4.51 -10.42
C TYR A 262 -28.01 -3.43 -11.50
N GLN A 263 -27.92 -2.17 -11.06
CA GLN A 263 -27.75 -1.06 -11.97
C GLN A 263 -26.27 -0.97 -12.37
N CYS A 264 -25.97 -1.29 -13.62
CA CYS A 264 -24.65 -1.12 -14.20
C CYS A 264 -24.44 0.35 -14.59
N THR A 265 -23.36 0.94 -14.09
CA THR A 265 -22.93 2.30 -14.45
C THR A 265 -21.57 2.22 -15.12
N ALA A 266 -21.44 2.85 -16.28
CA ALA A 266 -20.19 2.87 -17.04
C ALA A 266 -19.97 4.27 -17.62
N CYS A 267 -18.77 4.79 -17.45
CA CYS A 267 -18.27 5.89 -18.25
C CYS A 267 -17.27 5.32 -19.26
N GLY A 268 -17.65 5.29 -20.54
CA GLY A 268 -16.88 4.65 -21.60
C GLY A 268 -15.43 5.15 -21.68
N PHE A 269 -15.23 6.46 -21.51
CA PHE A 269 -13.89 7.07 -21.46
C PHE A 269 -12.99 6.46 -20.38
N TRP A 270 -13.48 6.38 -19.14
CA TRP A 270 -12.70 5.82 -18.03
C TRP A 270 -12.45 4.32 -18.20
N VAL A 271 -13.44 3.57 -18.70
CA VAL A 271 -13.27 2.13 -18.99
C VAL A 271 -12.15 1.93 -20.04
N PHE A 272 -12.19 2.70 -21.12
CA PHE A 272 -11.17 2.67 -22.17
C PHE A 272 -9.78 3.04 -21.64
N LEU A 273 -9.67 4.14 -20.87
CA LEU A 273 -8.40 4.57 -20.29
C LEU A 273 -7.79 3.49 -19.39
N TRP A 274 -8.58 2.88 -18.51
CA TRP A 274 -8.08 1.82 -17.63
C TRP A 274 -7.70 0.56 -18.40
N ALA A 275 -8.45 0.21 -19.44
CA ALA A 275 -8.09 -0.90 -20.32
C ALA A 275 -6.75 -0.64 -21.04
N LEU A 276 -6.56 0.57 -21.60
CA LEU A 276 -5.32 0.96 -22.25
C LEU A 276 -4.13 0.87 -21.29
N LEU A 277 -4.24 1.47 -20.10
CA LEU A 277 -3.20 1.41 -19.08
C LEU A 277 -2.90 -0.02 -18.61
N THR A 278 -3.94 -0.86 -18.50
CA THR A 278 -3.77 -2.29 -18.18
C THR A 278 -2.92 -2.98 -19.24
N VAL A 279 -3.22 -2.79 -20.52
CA VAL A 279 -2.46 -3.39 -21.63
C VAL A 279 -1.01 -2.86 -21.64
N SER A 280 -0.81 -1.56 -21.40
CA SER A 280 0.52 -0.97 -21.30
C SER A 280 1.36 -1.58 -20.17
N CYS A 281 0.78 -1.75 -18.97
CA CYS A 281 1.47 -2.39 -17.85
C CYS A 281 1.76 -3.87 -18.12
N ILE A 282 0.83 -4.61 -18.77
CA ILE A 282 1.08 -6.00 -19.18
C ILE A 282 2.29 -6.05 -20.09
N TRP A 283 2.34 -5.21 -21.13
CA TRP A 283 3.44 -5.15 -22.07
C TRP A 283 4.78 -4.79 -21.40
N ALA A 284 4.78 -3.84 -20.47
CA ALA A 284 6.00 -3.39 -19.79
C ALA A 284 6.52 -4.39 -18.74
N PHE A 285 5.64 -5.04 -17.98
CA PHE A 285 6.03 -5.82 -16.80
C PHE A 285 6.13 -7.32 -17.07
N VAL A 286 5.17 -7.91 -17.77
CA VAL A 286 5.05 -9.36 -17.90
C VAL A 286 6.24 -10.00 -18.64
N PRO A 287 6.73 -9.45 -19.77
CA PRO A 287 7.88 -10.02 -20.47
C PRO A 287 9.17 -10.07 -19.63
N ILE A 288 9.44 -9.03 -18.84
CA ILE A 288 10.59 -9.00 -17.93
C ILE A 288 10.43 -10.06 -16.84
N LEU A 289 9.26 -10.14 -16.19
CA LEU A 289 9.01 -11.15 -15.17
C LEU A 289 9.09 -12.57 -15.72
N ALA A 290 8.60 -12.79 -16.94
CA ALA A 290 8.74 -14.08 -17.62
C ALA A 290 10.23 -14.44 -17.79
N THR A 291 11.07 -13.48 -18.17
CA THR A 291 12.52 -13.68 -18.31
C THR A 291 13.16 -14.10 -16.98
N VAL A 292 12.79 -13.43 -15.88
CA VAL A 292 13.27 -13.77 -14.53
C VAL A 292 12.80 -15.17 -14.12
N VAL A 293 11.52 -15.47 -14.28
CA VAL A 293 10.92 -16.76 -13.89
C VAL A 293 11.52 -17.92 -14.69
N MET A 294 11.71 -17.75 -16.00
CA MET A 294 12.31 -18.80 -16.86
C MET A 294 13.76 -19.11 -16.49
N LYS A 295 14.51 -18.13 -15.98
CA LYS A 295 15.90 -18.31 -15.56
C LYS A 295 16.05 -18.74 -14.10
N TYR A 296 15.03 -18.53 -13.28
CA TYR A 296 15.05 -18.89 -11.86
C TYR A 296 15.02 -20.41 -11.65
N LYS A 297 16.04 -20.96 -10.98
CA LYS A 297 16.20 -22.41 -10.75
C LYS A 297 15.73 -22.91 -9.37
N GLY A 298 15.01 -22.09 -8.60
CA GLY A 298 14.32 -22.54 -7.39
C GLY A 298 15.24 -22.86 -6.21
N LEU A 299 15.38 -21.90 -5.29
CA LEU A 299 15.83 -22.16 -3.93
C LEU A 299 14.85 -21.43 -3.00
N PHE A 300 13.84 -22.16 -2.51
CA PHE A 300 12.94 -21.64 -1.49
C PHE A 300 13.45 -22.13 -0.13
N SER A 301 13.73 -21.21 0.78
CA SER A 301 13.80 -21.52 2.21
C SER A 301 12.40 -21.37 2.79
N ASP A 302 11.93 -22.42 3.47
CA ASP A 302 10.63 -22.41 4.13
C ASP A 302 10.67 -21.76 5.52
N GLU A 303 11.85 -21.35 6.01
CA GLU A 303 12.04 -20.82 7.36
C GLU A 303 11.55 -19.37 7.51
N GLY A 304 10.52 -19.17 8.34
CA GLY A 304 10.02 -17.87 8.75
C GLY A 304 10.71 -17.33 10.00
N ASN A 305 11.83 -16.62 9.87
CA ASN A 305 12.52 -16.09 11.05
C ASN A 305 11.87 -14.85 11.69
N TRP A 306 10.93 -14.17 11.00
CA TRP A 306 10.38 -12.89 11.43
C TRP A 306 8.86 -12.87 11.48
N TRP A 307 8.33 -13.07 12.69
CA TRP A 307 6.90 -12.99 12.98
C TRP A 307 6.60 -11.90 14.01
N ALA A 308 5.57 -11.12 13.73
CA ALA A 308 5.02 -10.12 14.66
C ALA A 308 3.63 -10.56 15.12
N ASN A 309 3.41 -10.55 16.44
CA ASN A 309 2.17 -10.98 17.05
C ASN A 309 1.02 -10.02 16.66
N PRO A 310 -0.17 -10.52 16.28
CA PRO A 310 -1.30 -9.68 15.87
C PRO A 310 -1.81 -8.76 16.98
N LEU A 311 -1.55 -9.08 18.24
CA LEU A 311 -1.85 -8.20 19.38
C LEU A 311 -1.10 -6.86 19.30
N ARG A 312 -0.01 -6.77 18.51
CA ARG A 312 0.65 -5.49 18.21
C ARG A 312 -0.23 -4.48 17.49
N LEU A 313 -1.36 -4.90 16.91
CA LEU A 313 -2.39 -3.99 16.39
C LEU A 313 -2.91 -3.04 17.48
N MET A 314 -2.83 -3.47 18.74
CA MET A 314 -3.22 -2.70 19.92
C MET A 314 -2.06 -1.93 20.55
N VAL A 315 -0.90 -1.86 19.90
CA VAL A 315 0.22 -1.03 20.36
C VAL A 315 0.13 0.33 19.65
N PRO A 316 0.06 1.45 20.38
CA PRO A 316 0.06 2.78 19.78
C PRO A 316 1.48 3.26 19.47
N TRP A 317 1.61 4.43 18.86
CA TRP A 317 2.87 5.16 18.75
C TRP A 317 2.96 6.27 19.80
N LEU A 318 3.09 5.93 21.09
CA LEU A 318 3.17 6.91 22.19
C LEU A 318 4.50 6.80 22.98
N PRO A 319 4.94 7.87 23.68
CA PRO A 319 6.23 7.86 24.39
C PRO A 319 6.46 6.67 25.32
N ILE A 320 5.44 6.29 26.10
CA ILE A 320 5.55 5.22 27.11
C ILE A 320 5.34 3.83 26.49
N ILE A 321 4.33 3.70 25.61
CA ILE A 321 3.96 2.45 24.96
C ILE A 321 4.08 2.64 23.46
N ASN A 322 5.09 2.02 22.84
CA ASN A 322 5.29 2.07 21.40
C ASN A 322 5.92 0.80 20.86
N PRO A 323 5.96 0.62 19.52
CA PRO A 323 6.45 -0.62 18.94
C PRO A 323 7.94 -0.91 19.17
N ASN A 324 8.74 0.09 19.56
CA ASN A 324 10.16 -0.09 19.89
C ASN A 324 10.38 -0.63 21.31
N THR A 325 9.35 -0.66 22.15
CA THR A 325 9.50 -1.02 23.56
C THR A 325 9.89 -2.50 23.72
N GLN A 326 11.04 -2.77 24.34
CA GLN A 326 11.62 -4.13 24.40
C GLN A 326 10.75 -5.13 25.18
N TRP A 327 10.10 -4.70 26.27
CA TRP A 327 9.25 -5.61 27.07
C TRP A 327 8.07 -6.19 26.27
N LEU A 328 7.63 -5.53 25.19
CA LEU A 328 6.58 -6.06 24.31
C LEU A 328 7.01 -7.34 23.59
N LYS A 329 8.29 -7.50 23.27
CA LYS A 329 8.80 -8.74 22.64
C LYS A 329 8.67 -9.93 23.58
N TYR A 330 8.97 -9.72 24.87
CA TYR A 330 8.83 -10.75 25.89
C TYR A 330 7.36 -11.03 26.22
N LEU A 331 6.50 -9.99 26.23
CA LEU A 331 5.07 -10.17 26.45
C LEU A 331 4.39 -10.96 25.32
N PHE A 332 4.71 -10.64 24.07
CA PHE A 332 4.07 -11.25 22.90
C PHE A 332 4.77 -12.49 22.35
N LEU A 333 5.96 -12.81 22.89
CA LEU A 333 6.81 -13.93 22.47
C LEU A 333 7.07 -13.90 20.96
N ASP A 334 7.33 -12.71 20.41
CA ASP A 334 7.48 -12.50 18.97
C ASP A 334 8.83 -11.92 18.56
N LYS A 335 9.13 -11.99 17.26
CA LYS A 335 10.41 -11.59 16.64
C LYS A 335 10.15 -10.70 15.44
N PRO A 336 9.67 -9.45 15.63
CA PRO A 336 9.41 -8.55 14.52
C PRO A 336 10.72 -8.16 13.81
N GLU A 337 10.73 -8.19 12.47
CA GLU A 337 11.85 -7.70 11.62
C GLU A 337 12.24 -6.27 11.97
N MET A 338 11.26 -5.39 12.21
CA MET A 338 11.49 -4.00 12.62
C MET A 338 10.47 -3.56 13.67
N PRO A 339 10.79 -2.54 14.48
CA PRO A 339 9.77 -1.84 15.25
C PRO A 339 8.69 -1.26 14.34
N GLY A 340 7.42 -1.43 14.75
CA GLY A 340 6.26 -0.96 13.99
C GLY A 340 5.56 -2.05 13.18
N ASN A 341 6.18 -3.21 13.02
CA ASN A 341 5.53 -4.38 12.42
C ASN A 341 4.25 -4.75 13.18
N MET A 342 3.14 -4.95 12.45
CA MET A 342 1.81 -5.18 13.02
C MET A 342 1.25 -4.04 13.89
N SER A 343 1.85 -2.85 13.91
CA SER A 343 1.36 -1.70 14.70
C SER A 343 1.12 -0.47 13.81
N PRO A 344 -0.08 -0.35 13.21
CA PRO A 344 -0.44 0.83 12.43
C PRO A 344 -0.78 2.07 13.30
N GLY A 345 -0.80 1.92 14.63
CA GLY A 345 -1.20 2.97 15.58
C GLY A 345 -2.68 2.93 15.94
N TRP A 346 -3.03 3.40 17.14
CA TRP A 346 -4.40 3.41 17.64
C TRP A 346 -5.32 4.31 16.84
N THR A 347 -4.79 5.38 16.26
CA THR A 347 -5.54 6.26 15.35
C THR A 347 -6.19 5.49 14.22
N LEU A 348 -5.54 4.42 13.73
CA LEU A 348 -6.04 3.56 12.66
C LEU A 348 -6.72 2.30 13.21
N SER A 349 -6.12 1.64 14.20
CA SER A 349 -6.61 0.36 14.75
C SER A 349 -7.96 0.51 15.46
N ILE A 350 -8.15 1.52 16.30
CA ILE A 350 -9.40 1.68 17.06
C ILE A 350 -10.61 1.84 16.13
N PRO A 351 -10.66 2.83 15.21
CA PRO A 351 -11.80 2.96 14.29
C PRO A 351 -11.95 1.75 13.38
N GLY A 352 -10.85 1.14 12.91
CA GLY A 352 -10.87 -0.05 12.07
C GLY A 352 -11.49 -1.27 12.74
N LEU A 353 -11.07 -1.58 13.96
CA LEU A 353 -11.59 -2.71 14.74
C LEU A 353 -13.05 -2.48 15.15
N LEU A 354 -13.43 -1.24 15.51
CA LEU A 354 -14.82 -0.88 15.74
C LEU A 354 -15.67 -1.06 14.48
N ALA A 355 -15.15 -0.68 13.31
CA ALA A 355 -15.81 -0.89 12.02
C ALA A 355 -16.00 -2.38 11.71
N ILE A 356 -14.98 -3.22 11.90
CA ILE A 356 -15.06 -4.68 11.75
C ILE A 356 -16.12 -5.27 12.69
N TRP A 357 -16.08 -4.90 13.97
CA TRP A 357 -17.06 -5.34 14.95
C TRP A 357 -18.48 -4.95 14.55
N VAL A 358 -18.66 -3.74 14.02
CA VAL A 358 -19.94 -3.24 13.54
C VAL A 358 -20.45 -3.99 12.32
N VAL A 359 -19.59 -4.23 11.33
CA VAL A 359 -19.92 -5.04 10.15
C VAL A 359 -20.36 -6.44 10.54
N TYR A 360 -19.62 -7.09 11.44
CA TYR A 360 -19.93 -8.44 11.93
C TYR A 360 -21.28 -8.47 12.67
N LYS A 361 -21.46 -7.61 13.68
CA LYS A 361 -22.67 -7.60 14.51
C LYS A 361 -23.93 -7.25 13.74
N ASN A 362 -23.84 -6.39 12.72
CA ASN A 362 -24.98 -6.01 11.88
C ASN A 362 -25.13 -6.89 10.63
N LYS A 363 -24.33 -7.96 10.50
CA LYS A 363 -24.39 -8.92 9.39
C LYS A 363 -24.30 -8.26 8.01
N LEU A 364 -23.43 -7.26 7.86
CA LEU A 364 -23.22 -6.55 6.60
C LEU A 364 -22.37 -7.41 5.64
N LYS A 365 -22.98 -8.49 5.11
CA LYS A 365 -22.30 -9.58 4.39
C LYS A 365 -21.44 -9.13 3.21
N ALA A 366 -21.80 -8.02 2.55
CA ALA A 366 -21.02 -7.47 1.44
C ALA A 366 -19.57 -7.15 1.84
N PHE A 367 -19.31 -6.83 3.10
CA PHE A 367 -17.98 -6.48 3.63
C PHE A 367 -17.24 -7.65 4.29
N TYR A 368 -17.83 -8.84 4.35
CA TYR A 368 -17.16 -10.03 4.89
C TYR A 368 -15.84 -10.39 4.18
N PRO A 369 -15.67 -10.21 2.86
CA PRO A 369 -14.39 -10.48 2.22
C PRO A 369 -13.24 -9.68 2.85
N LEU A 370 -13.47 -8.42 3.21
CA LEU A 370 -12.45 -7.56 3.84
C LEU A 370 -12.13 -7.98 5.27
N ILE A 371 -13.13 -8.48 6.01
CA ILE A 371 -12.92 -9.06 7.34
C ILE A 371 -12.11 -10.36 7.24
N ILE A 372 -12.44 -11.22 6.28
CA ILE A 372 -11.71 -12.47 6.03
C ILE A 372 -10.27 -12.15 5.62
N LEU A 373 -10.07 -11.21 4.69
CA LEU A 373 -8.75 -10.74 4.31
C LEU A 373 -7.95 -10.25 5.51
N PHE A 374 -8.56 -9.42 6.37
CA PHE A 374 -7.92 -8.95 7.61
C PHE A 374 -7.49 -10.12 8.50
N PHE A 375 -8.35 -11.11 8.74
CA PHE A 375 -8.00 -12.26 9.57
C PHE A 375 -6.97 -13.18 8.93
N ILE A 376 -6.99 -13.35 7.61
CA ILE A 376 -5.94 -14.08 6.89
C ILE A 376 -4.59 -13.38 7.10
N LEU A 377 -4.53 -12.06 6.89
CA LEU A 377 -3.29 -11.30 7.04
C LEU A 377 -2.83 -11.26 8.49
N ALA A 378 -3.69 -10.81 9.42
CA ALA A 378 -3.36 -10.71 10.83
C ALA A 378 -3.05 -12.09 11.44
N GLY A 379 -3.83 -13.12 11.15
CA GLY A 379 -3.68 -14.45 11.76
C GLY A 379 -2.52 -15.28 11.21
N THR A 380 -1.85 -14.84 10.14
CA THR A 380 -0.78 -15.64 9.52
C THR A 380 0.48 -15.65 10.39
N GLN A 381 0.89 -16.86 10.76
CA GLN A 381 2.21 -17.15 11.30
C GLN A 381 2.98 -18.02 10.28
N PRO A 382 4.11 -17.56 9.71
CA PRO A 382 4.78 -18.25 8.60
C PRO A 382 5.16 -19.72 8.84
N ASP A 383 5.42 -20.11 10.10
CA ASP A 383 5.86 -21.48 10.44
C ASP A 383 4.73 -22.36 11.00
N ILE A 384 3.90 -21.83 11.91
CA ILE A 384 2.87 -22.62 12.62
C ILE A 384 1.52 -22.56 11.90
N PHE A 385 1.14 -21.40 11.39
CA PHE A 385 -0.19 -21.19 10.79
C PHE A 385 -0.10 -20.34 9.52
N PRO A 386 0.49 -20.89 8.44
CA PRO A 386 0.79 -20.13 7.24
C PRO A 386 -0.42 -20.01 6.31
N ILE A 387 -1.56 -19.50 6.80
CA ILE A 387 -2.79 -19.38 5.99
C ILE A 387 -2.50 -18.63 4.67
N ILE A 388 -1.68 -17.58 4.72
CA ILE A 388 -1.34 -16.82 3.52
C ILE A 388 -0.66 -17.68 2.45
N LYS A 389 0.09 -18.73 2.82
CA LYS A 389 0.79 -19.62 1.86
C LYS A 389 -0.19 -20.53 1.10
N LEU A 390 -1.48 -20.54 1.43
CA LEU A 390 -2.53 -21.15 0.58
C LEU A 390 -2.67 -20.43 -0.76
N PHE A 391 -2.29 -19.16 -0.84
CA PHE A 391 -2.24 -18.41 -2.08
C PHE A 391 -0.88 -18.65 -2.77
N PRO A 392 -0.84 -19.18 -4.01
CA PRO A 392 0.42 -19.53 -4.67
C PRO A 392 1.43 -18.39 -4.78
N TRP A 393 0.95 -17.16 -5.02
CA TRP A 393 1.78 -15.96 -5.10
C TRP A 393 2.33 -15.48 -3.74
N MET A 394 1.79 -15.97 -2.61
CA MET A 394 2.28 -15.65 -1.26
C MET A 394 3.10 -16.80 -0.64
N ARG A 395 3.42 -17.86 -1.41
CA ARG A 395 4.11 -19.05 -0.87
C ARG A 395 5.49 -18.72 -0.29
N ALA A 396 6.21 -17.78 -0.90
CA ALA A 396 7.54 -17.35 -0.48
C ALA A 396 7.53 -16.32 0.66
N VAL A 397 6.37 -15.99 1.22
CA VAL A 397 6.27 -14.98 2.28
C VAL A 397 6.81 -15.53 3.59
N ARG A 398 7.88 -14.88 4.08
CA ARG A 398 8.57 -15.23 5.33
C ARG A 398 8.43 -14.20 6.47
N VAL A 399 7.96 -12.98 6.17
CA VAL A 399 7.88 -11.88 7.14
C VAL A 399 6.44 -11.39 7.28
N SER A 400 5.73 -11.85 8.32
CA SER A 400 4.33 -11.44 8.52
C SER A 400 4.19 -9.97 8.92
N GLY A 401 5.23 -9.39 9.55
CA GLY A 401 5.25 -8.00 9.97
C GLY A 401 4.97 -6.98 8.85
N ARG A 402 5.24 -7.35 7.60
CA ARG A 402 5.01 -6.52 6.41
C ARG A 402 3.52 -6.34 6.08
N PHE A 403 2.62 -7.13 6.65
CA PHE A 403 1.19 -7.03 6.34
C PHE A 403 0.53 -5.76 6.88
N SER A 404 1.17 -5.04 7.81
CA SER A 404 0.61 -3.81 8.39
C SER A 404 0.54 -2.68 7.38
N LEU A 405 1.28 -2.79 6.27
CA LEU A 405 1.31 -1.81 5.18
C LEU A 405 -0.06 -1.60 4.53
N VAL A 406 -0.92 -2.63 4.53
CA VAL A 406 -2.25 -2.57 3.89
C VAL A 406 -3.41 -2.44 4.88
N PHE A 407 -3.15 -2.57 6.19
CA PHE A 407 -4.18 -2.39 7.22
C PHE A 407 -4.82 -1.00 7.22
N PRO A 408 -4.11 0.12 6.97
CA PRO A 408 -4.76 1.43 6.83
C PRO A 408 -5.88 1.42 5.78
N ALA A 409 -5.65 0.80 4.62
CA ALA A 409 -6.66 0.71 3.56
C ALA A 409 -7.88 -0.11 3.98
N ILE A 410 -7.69 -1.22 4.72
CA ILE A 410 -8.80 -2.05 5.24
C ILE A 410 -9.55 -1.30 6.33
N PHE A 411 -8.85 -0.86 7.38
CA PHE A 411 -9.43 -0.25 8.58
C PHE A 411 -10.14 1.06 8.27
N ILE A 412 -9.44 1.98 7.61
CA ILE A 412 -9.99 3.29 7.29
C ILE A 412 -10.98 3.21 6.15
N GLY A 413 -10.73 2.36 5.15
CA GLY A 413 -11.71 2.08 4.10
C GLY A 413 -13.05 1.67 4.69
N LEU A 414 -13.08 0.66 5.56
CA LEU A 414 -14.31 0.22 6.24
C LEU A 414 -14.91 1.31 7.12
N PHE A 415 -14.09 2.00 7.93
CA PHE A 415 -14.58 3.04 8.84
C PHE A 415 -15.22 4.22 8.10
N LEU A 416 -14.72 4.58 6.91
CA LEU A 416 -15.23 5.72 6.14
C LEU A 416 -16.53 5.43 5.38
N VAL A 417 -16.95 4.16 5.27
CA VAL A 417 -18.26 3.81 4.69
C VAL A 417 -19.36 4.47 5.52
N PRO A 418 -20.22 5.33 4.92
CA PRO A 418 -21.16 6.15 5.68
C PRO A 418 -22.04 5.37 6.66
N GLU A 419 -22.57 4.25 6.20
CA GLU A 419 -23.47 3.40 6.97
C GLU A 419 -22.72 2.72 8.14
N ILE A 420 -21.44 2.40 7.98
CA ILE A 420 -20.59 1.81 9.02
C ILE A 420 -20.17 2.89 10.03
N THR A 421 -19.74 4.08 9.57
CA THR A 421 -19.34 5.19 10.45
C THR A 421 -20.49 5.56 11.40
N GLU A 422 -21.71 5.71 10.88
CA GLU A 422 -22.87 6.06 11.71
C GLU A 422 -23.18 4.99 12.74
N LEU A 423 -23.11 3.70 12.37
CA LEU A 423 -23.32 2.60 13.31
C LEU A 423 -22.23 2.56 14.40
N VAL A 424 -20.96 2.84 14.07
CA VAL A 424 -19.88 2.98 15.06
C VAL A 424 -20.21 4.12 16.04
N LEU A 425 -20.56 5.31 15.53
CA LEU A 425 -20.87 6.48 16.35
C LEU A 425 -22.08 6.25 17.26
N ILE A 426 -23.14 5.60 16.76
CA ILE A 426 -24.31 5.24 17.58
C ILE A 426 -23.91 4.32 18.73
N ARG A 427 -23.03 3.35 18.48
CA ARG A 427 -22.58 2.43 19.54
C ARG A 427 -21.67 3.10 20.55
N LEU A 428 -20.76 3.96 20.11
CA LEU A 428 -19.92 4.75 21.02
C LEU A 428 -20.78 5.65 21.92
N GLN A 429 -21.80 6.30 21.36
CA GLN A 429 -22.74 7.12 22.15
C GLN A 429 -23.53 6.30 23.16
N ARG A 430 -23.94 5.06 22.82
CA ARG A 430 -24.62 4.17 23.77
C ARG A 430 -23.70 3.71 24.90
N TRP A 431 -22.43 3.46 24.59
CA TRP A 431 -21.46 3.01 25.59
C TRP A 431 -21.02 4.13 26.53
N GLN A 432 -20.90 5.35 26.00
CA GLN A 432 -20.52 6.55 26.74
C GLN A 432 -21.49 7.70 26.42
N PRO A 433 -22.69 7.72 27.06
CA PRO A 433 -23.73 8.71 26.75
C PRO A 433 -23.31 10.15 27.04
N ASN A 434 -22.31 10.35 27.91
CA ASN A 434 -21.79 11.67 28.28
C ASN A 434 -20.77 12.25 27.28
N ILE A 435 -20.32 11.45 26.29
CA ILE A 435 -19.35 11.87 25.28
C ILE A 435 -20.08 12.03 23.95
N ASP A 436 -20.25 13.27 23.51
CA ASP A 436 -20.86 13.56 22.22
C ASP A 436 -19.89 13.29 21.05
N ARG A 437 -20.42 13.33 19.82
CA ARG A 437 -19.62 13.12 18.59
C ARG A 437 -18.42 14.08 18.48
N LYS A 438 -18.54 15.31 18.98
CA LYS A 438 -17.46 16.32 18.90
C LYS A 438 -16.32 15.96 19.84
N ARG A 439 -16.62 15.54 21.07
CA ARG A 439 -15.62 15.08 22.04
C ARG A 439 -14.90 13.84 21.54
N TRP A 440 -15.62 12.87 20.96
CA TRP A 440 -15.00 11.71 20.31
C TRP A 440 -14.04 12.12 19.19
N PHE A 441 -14.46 13.05 18.33
CA PHE A 441 -13.61 13.58 17.26
C PHE A 441 -12.37 14.31 17.80
N ILE A 442 -12.51 15.11 18.87
CA ILE A 442 -11.39 15.79 19.52
C ILE A 442 -10.40 14.76 20.08
N LEU A 443 -10.87 13.76 20.82
CA LEU A 443 -10.02 12.71 21.41
C LEU A 443 -9.25 11.95 20.32
N TRP A 444 -9.92 11.58 19.23
CA TRP A 444 -9.30 10.91 18.10
C TRP A 444 -8.27 11.81 17.38
N THR A 445 -8.56 13.11 17.26
CA THR A 445 -7.62 14.08 16.68
C THR A 445 -6.38 14.27 17.57
N LEU A 446 -6.56 14.34 18.89
CA LEU A 446 -5.44 14.41 19.85
C LEU A 446 -4.56 13.18 19.76
N LEU A 447 -5.16 12.00 19.62
CA LEU A 447 -4.45 10.75 19.41
C LEU A 447 -3.66 10.74 18.09
N PHE A 448 -4.28 11.17 16.98
CA PHE A 448 -3.61 11.33 15.69
C PHE A 448 -2.38 12.24 15.79
N VAL A 449 -2.53 13.41 16.43
CA VAL A 449 -1.43 14.36 16.61
C VAL A 449 -0.33 13.78 17.50
N ALA A 450 -0.69 13.12 18.61
CA ALA A 450 0.27 12.51 19.52
C ALA A 450 1.07 11.40 18.85
N GLU A 451 0.40 10.49 18.14
CA GLU A 451 1.06 9.39 17.41
C GLU A 451 1.91 9.90 16.25
N GLY A 452 1.41 10.87 15.47
CA GLY A 452 2.17 11.48 14.38
C GLY A 452 3.42 12.21 14.85
N THR A 453 3.30 12.98 15.93
CA THR A 453 4.43 13.72 16.51
C THR A 453 5.49 12.75 17.04
N TYR A 454 5.06 11.73 17.79
CA TYR A 454 5.98 10.75 18.36
C TYR A 454 6.65 9.89 17.27
N PHE A 455 5.89 9.45 16.27
CA PHE A 455 6.44 8.76 15.12
C PHE A 455 7.50 9.61 14.42
N PHE A 456 7.20 10.88 14.16
CA PHE A 456 8.15 11.79 13.52
C PHE A 456 9.43 11.95 14.34
N TYR A 457 9.34 11.99 15.67
CA TYR A 457 10.51 12.01 16.54
C TYR A 457 11.37 10.73 16.43
N GLN A 458 10.73 9.56 16.28
CA GLN A 458 11.38 8.25 16.23
C GLN A 458 11.73 7.76 14.81
N ARG A 459 11.45 8.56 13.77
CA ARG A 459 11.60 8.12 12.38
C ARG A 459 13.08 7.85 12.03
N PRO A 460 13.35 6.96 11.06
CA PRO A 460 14.68 6.80 10.48
C PRO A 460 15.17 8.13 9.93
N LYS A 461 16.43 8.46 10.21
CA LYS A 461 17.08 9.62 9.63
C LYS A 461 17.80 9.16 8.37
N ILE A 462 17.50 9.80 7.24
CA ILE A 462 18.36 9.71 6.05
C ILE A 462 19.65 10.43 6.41
N GLU A 463 20.75 9.69 6.41
CA GLU A 463 22.10 10.21 6.59
C GLU A 463 22.58 10.80 5.26
N ASN A 464 23.18 11.97 5.33
CA ASN A 464 23.90 12.54 4.20
C ASN A 464 25.34 12.03 4.25
N LEU A 465 25.98 11.95 3.09
CA LEU A 465 27.42 11.77 2.99
C LEU A 465 28.14 12.79 3.88
N SER A 466 29.16 12.34 4.62
CA SER A 466 30.10 13.26 5.25
C SER A 466 30.88 14.02 4.16
N THR A 467 31.44 15.18 4.51
CA THR A 467 32.26 15.97 3.58
C THR A 467 33.41 15.15 3.00
N ASP A 468 34.07 14.33 3.83
CA ASP A 468 35.18 13.47 3.40
C ASP A 468 34.72 12.39 2.42
N GLN A 469 33.56 11.77 2.68
CA GLN A 469 33.00 10.78 1.76
C GLN A 469 32.58 11.42 0.44
N ALA A 470 31.95 12.59 0.47
CA ALA A 470 31.59 13.32 -0.74
C ALA A 470 32.84 13.68 -1.57
N HIS A 471 33.89 14.18 -0.92
CA HIS A 471 35.17 14.48 -1.57
C HIS A 471 35.82 13.21 -2.16
N PHE A 472 35.77 12.09 -1.44
CA PHE A 472 36.27 10.80 -1.92
C PHE A 472 35.55 10.35 -3.20
N PHE A 473 34.20 10.39 -3.22
CA PHE A 473 33.43 10.04 -4.41
C PHE A 473 33.66 11.00 -5.58
N GLU A 474 33.83 12.29 -5.30
CA GLU A 474 34.19 13.28 -6.32
C GLU A 474 35.59 13.00 -6.90
N THR A 475 36.54 12.62 -6.06
CA THR A 475 37.89 12.23 -6.49
C THR A 475 37.84 11.00 -7.40
N ILE A 476 37.07 9.97 -7.03
CA ILE A 476 36.88 8.78 -7.88
C ILE A 476 36.26 9.19 -9.22
N LYS A 477 35.19 9.99 -9.20
CA LYS A 477 34.49 10.45 -10.41
C LYS A 477 35.40 11.21 -11.38
N ASN A 478 36.37 11.97 -10.85
CA ASN A 478 37.31 12.76 -11.63
C ASN A 478 38.59 11.99 -12.01
N SER A 479 38.80 10.79 -11.45
CA SER A 479 39.95 9.95 -11.76
C SER A 479 39.78 9.27 -13.12
N GLN A 480 40.88 9.04 -13.84
CA GLN A 480 40.85 8.29 -15.10
C GLN A 480 40.76 6.77 -14.83
N GLY A 481 39.88 6.08 -15.56
CA GLY A 481 39.69 4.63 -15.46
C GLY A 481 38.24 4.24 -15.15
N GLU A 482 38.00 2.95 -14.97
CA GLU A 482 36.71 2.41 -14.52
C GLU A 482 36.84 2.00 -13.05
N ALA A 483 35.97 2.54 -12.20
CA ALA A 483 35.89 2.12 -10.81
C ALA A 483 35.09 0.82 -10.72
N LEU A 484 35.75 -0.27 -10.34
CA LEU A 484 35.08 -1.51 -9.97
C LEU A 484 34.55 -1.36 -8.55
N LEU A 485 33.22 -1.47 -8.40
CA LEU A 485 32.61 -1.52 -7.09
C LEU A 485 32.77 -2.94 -6.52
N GLU A 486 33.88 -3.18 -5.82
CA GLU A 486 33.99 -4.35 -4.97
C GLU A 486 33.05 -4.18 -3.77
N TRP A 487 31.90 -4.83 -3.83
CA TRP A 487 31.02 -4.94 -2.69
C TRP A 487 31.63 -5.91 -1.66
N PRO A 488 32.14 -5.45 -0.51
CA PRO A 488 32.74 -6.37 0.44
C PRO A 488 31.60 -7.17 1.11
N PHE A 489 31.53 -8.45 0.78
CA PHE A 489 30.85 -9.57 1.45
C PHE A 489 29.68 -9.25 2.40
N CYS A 490 28.47 -9.61 1.94
CA CYS A 490 27.82 -10.81 2.48
C CYS A 490 26.96 -11.43 1.37
N ILE A 491 27.47 -12.46 0.69
CA ILE A 491 26.59 -13.43 0.01
C ILE A 491 25.98 -14.28 1.13
N SER A 492 25.09 -13.68 1.92
CA SER A 492 24.06 -14.48 2.58
C SER A 492 23.19 -14.99 1.45
N SER A 493 23.32 -16.29 1.14
CA SER A 493 22.42 -16.92 0.17
C SER A 493 20.97 -16.59 0.56
N GLY A 494 20.04 -16.51 -0.39
CA GLY A 494 18.61 -16.36 -0.06
C GLY A 494 18.07 -17.45 0.89
N ASN A 495 18.84 -18.54 1.07
CA ASN A 495 18.62 -19.66 2.00
C ASN A 495 19.49 -19.61 3.27
N GLY A 496 20.43 -18.67 3.40
CA GLY A 496 21.30 -18.52 4.54
C GLY A 496 20.61 -17.64 5.57
N VAL A 497 20.62 -18.07 6.83
CA VAL A 497 20.45 -17.17 7.95
C VAL A 497 21.57 -16.13 7.80
N GLY A 498 21.27 -14.96 7.27
CA GLY A 498 22.18 -13.82 7.30
C GLY A 498 22.47 -13.54 8.75
N THR A 499 23.66 -13.92 9.20
CA THR A 499 24.19 -13.64 10.53
C THR A 499 24.65 -12.20 10.61
#